data_AF-A0A7W7N2J7-F1
#
_entry.id   AF-A0A7W7N2J7-F1
#
_cell.length_a   1.000
_cell.length_b   1.000
_cell.length_c   1.000
_cell.angle_alpha   90.00
_cell.angle_beta   90.00
_cell.angle_gamma   90.00
#
_symmetry.space_group_name_H-M   'P 1'
#
loop_
_entity.id
_entity.type
_entity.pdbx_description
1 polymer ?
#
loop_
_entity_poly.entity_id
_entity_poly.type
_entity_poly.pdbx_seq_one_letter_code
_entity_poly.pdbx_strand_id
1 'polypeptide(L)' 'MGKVELNIGVDPELIEQARQLGVSITGMDERALRLHLQKIDPAGAEARAKRWADDNAEAIRAYNDRIARDGCFGEEFRTW' A
#
# COMPACT_ATOMS: atom_id res chain seq x y z
N MET A 1 1.75 -1.65 -34.23
CA MET A 1 1.08 -0.81 -33.23
C MET A 1 1.12 -1.54 -31.90
N GLY A 2 2.02 -1.16 -30.99
CA GLY A 2 2.06 -1.73 -29.64
C GLY A 2 0.88 -1.19 -28.83
N LYS A 3 0.12 -2.08 -28.19
CA LYS A 3 -0.95 -1.68 -27.27
C LYS A 3 -0.34 -0.84 -26.16
N VAL A 4 -0.77 0.41 -26.03
CA VAL A 4 -0.52 1.19 -24.83
C VAL A 4 -1.46 0.63 -23.77
N GLU A 5 -0.97 -0.29 -22.96
CA GLU A 5 -1.67 -0.72 -21.74
C GLU A 5 -1.60 0.44 -20.75
N LEU A 6 -2.55 1.36 -20.86
CA LEU A 6 -2.80 2.38 -19.86
C LEU A 6 -3.28 1.64 -18.60
N ASN A 7 -2.33 1.34 -17.72
CA ASN A 7 -2.53 0.65 -16.46
C ASN A 7 -3.22 1.60 -15.47
N ILE A 8 -4.50 1.93 -15.72
CA ILE A 8 -5.31 2.91 -14.98
C ILE A 8 -5.55 2.46 -13.52
N GLY A 9 -5.16 1.23 -13.15
CA GLY A 9 -5.31 0.69 -11.80
C GLY A 9 -4.03 0.51 -11.00
N VAL A 10 -2.84 0.85 -11.52
CA VAL A 10 -1.57 0.65 -10.81
C VAL A 10 -1.00 2.00 -10.38
N ASP A 11 -0.61 2.10 -9.11
CA ASP A 11 0.04 3.26 -8.53
C ASP A 11 1.26 3.70 -9.39
N PRO A 12 1.30 4.96 -9.86
CA PRO A 12 2.39 5.46 -10.70
C PRO A 12 3.75 5.43 -9.99
N GLU A 13 3.80 5.60 -8.65
CA GLU A 13 5.05 5.49 -7.89
C GLU A 13 5.61 4.05 -7.96
N LEU A 14 4.75 3.02 -7.96
CA LEU A 14 5.13 1.62 -8.13
C LEU A 14 5.73 1.34 -9.52
N ILE A 15 5.17 1.95 -10.56
CA ILE A 15 5.67 1.82 -11.94
C ILE A 15 7.05 2.48 -12.07
N GLU A 16 7.22 3.67 -11.49
CA GLU A 16 8.49 4.39 -11.52
C GLU A 16 9.60 3.58 -10.85
N GLN A 17 9.31 3.03 -9.67
CA GLN A 17 10.26 2.20 -8.95
C GLN A 17 10.59 0.90 -9.69
N ALA A 18 9.59 0.25 -10.30
CA ALA A 18 9.83 -0.91 -11.13
C ALA A 18 10.76 -0.58 -12.31
N ARG A 19 10.57 0.59 -12.94
CA ARG A 19 11.46 1.07 -14.00
C ARG A 19 12.88 1.31 -13.50
N GLN A 20 13.04 1.96 -12.35
CA GLN A 20 14.36 2.22 -11.75
C GLN A 20 15.12 0.93 -11.40
N LEU A 21 14.41 -0.10 -10.96
CA LEU A 21 14.97 -1.40 -10.60
C LEU A 21 15.06 -2.38 -11.79
N GLY A 22 14.65 -1.96 -12.99
CA GLY A 22 14.67 -2.82 -14.18
C GLY A 22 13.67 -3.99 -14.13
N VAL A 23 12.64 -3.89 -13.29
CA VAL A 23 11.58 -4.90 -13.15
C VAL A 23 10.56 -4.76 -14.27
N SER A 24 10.33 -5.85 -15.00
CA SER A 24 9.25 -5.91 -15.99
C SER A 24 7.88 -5.97 -15.29
N ILE A 25 7.02 -5.01 -15.62
CA ILE A 25 5.63 -4.96 -15.14
C ILE A 25 4.66 -5.76 -16.03
N THR A 26 5.12 -6.26 -17.18
CA THR A 26 4.28 -6.95 -18.15
C THR A 26 3.66 -8.21 -17.54
N GLY A 27 2.33 -8.29 -17.55
CA GLY A 27 1.59 -9.42 -16.98
C GLY A 27 1.53 -9.44 -15.44
N MET A 28 2.00 -8.40 -14.76
CA MET A 28 1.83 -8.24 -13.31
C MET A 28 0.61 -7.36 -12.99
N ASP A 29 -0.21 -7.81 -12.04
CA ASP A 29 -1.14 -6.92 -11.35
C ASP A 29 -0.43 -6.10 -10.27
N GLU A 30 -1.10 -5.07 -9.71
CA GLU A 30 -0.50 -4.19 -8.70
C GLU A 30 0.01 -4.96 -7.47
N ARG A 31 -0.75 -5.98 -7.04
CA ARG A 31 -0.42 -6.75 -5.84
C ARG A 31 0.85 -7.58 -6.07
N ALA A 32 0.93 -8.24 -7.22
CA ALA A 32 2.09 -9.00 -7.64
C ALA A 32 3.32 -8.09 -7.77
N LEU A 33 3.16 -6.90 -8.37
CA LEU A 33 4.22 -5.92 -8.49
C LEU A 33 4.70 -5.42 -7.12
N ARG A 34 3.78 -5.07 -6.21
CA ARG A 34 4.13 -4.61 -4.86
C ARG A 34 4.88 -5.67 -4.06
N LEU A 35 4.42 -6.93 -4.11
CA LEU A 35 5.11 -8.06 -3.46
C LEU A 35 6.49 -8.31 -4.06
N HIS A 36 6.64 -8.16 -5.37
CA HIS A 36 7.93 -8.35 -6.03
C HIS A 36 8.91 -7.22 -5.66
N LEU A 37 8.47 -5.96 -5.69
CA LEU A 37 9.27 -4.82 -5.24
C LEU A 37 9.67 -4.92 -3.78
N GLN A 38 8.79 -5.40 -2.90
CA GLN A 38 9.11 -5.60 -1.48
C GLN A 38 10.23 -6.63 -1.28
N LYS A 39 10.33 -7.65 -2.15
CA LYS A 39 11.40 -8.66 -2.08
C LYS A 39 12.74 -8.14 -2.58
N ILE A 40 12.73 -7.28 -3.60
CA ILE A 40 13.95 -6.78 -4.25
C ILE A 40 14.49 -5.53 -3.54
N ASP A 41 13.59 -4.67 -3.05
CA ASP A 41 13.89 -3.41 -2.40
C ASP A 41 13.06 -3.25 -1.11
N PRO A 42 13.44 -3.97 -0.03
CA PRO A 42 12.75 -3.89 1.25
C PRO A 42 12.88 -2.50 1.89
N ALA A 43 14.04 -1.85 1.73
CA ALA A 43 14.28 -0.51 2.28
C ALA A 43 13.37 0.54 1.64
N GLY A 44 13.20 0.52 0.31
CA GLY A 44 12.24 1.39 -0.35
C GLY A 44 10.80 1.09 0.08
N ALA A 45 10.44 -0.19 0.25
CA ALA A 45 9.11 -0.58 0.72
C ALA A 45 8.81 -0.05 2.12
N GLU A 46 9.78 -0.11 3.04
CA GLU A 46 9.68 0.48 4.37
C GLU A 46 9.55 2.01 4.32
N ALA A 47 10.36 2.68 3.48
CA ALA A 47 10.28 4.13 3.32
C ALA A 47 8.89 4.59 2.83
N ARG A 48 8.30 3.87 1.87
CA ARG A 48 6.93 4.14 1.41
C ARG A 48 5.89 3.89 2.49
N ALA A 49 6.01 2.79 3.22
CA ALA A 49 5.10 2.48 4.32
C ALA A 49 5.16 3.57 5.41
N LYS A 50 6.37 4.04 5.75
CA LYS A 50 6.56 5.14 6.68
C LYS A 50 5.92 6.43 6.17
N ARG A 51 6.18 6.81 4.92
CA ARG A 51 5.59 8.01 4.31
C ARG A 51 4.07 7.95 4.31
N TRP A 52 3.48 6.80 3.95
CA TRP A 52 2.04 6.61 4.02
C TRP A 52 1.52 6.78 5.45
N ALA A 53 2.20 6.23 6.45
CA ALA A 53 1.82 6.38 7.84
C ALA A 53 1.92 7.83 8.32
N ASP A 54 2.96 8.57 7.90
CA ASP A 54 3.12 9.99 8.20
C ASP A 54 2.00 10.82 7.54
N ASP A 55 1.73 10.59 6.25
CA ASP A 55 0.70 11.29 5.47
C ASP A 55 -0.73 11.02 6.02
N ASN A 56 -0.94 9.86 6.63
CA ASN A 56 -2.23 9.45 7.21
C ASN A 56 -2.26 9.53 8.74
N ALA A 57 -1.25 10.13 9.37
CA ALA A 57 -1.08 10.11 10.83
C ALA A 57 -2.29 10.70 11.57
N GLU A 58 -2.89 11.77 11.04
CA GLU A 58 -4.09 12.38 11.63
C GLU A 58 -5.30 11.44 11.56
N ALA A 59 -5.55 10.83 10.40
CA ALA A 59 -6.65 9.89 10.22
C ALA A 59 -6.49 8.66 11.11
N ILE A 60 -5.25 8.13 11.20
CA ILE A 60 -4.90 7.03 12.10
C ILE A 60 -5.17 7.42 13.55
N ARG A 61 -4.73 8.62 13.98
CA ARG A 61 -4.98 9.11 15.35
C ARG A 61 -6.48 9.24 15.62
N ALA A 62 -7.23 9.89 14.74
CA ALA A 62 -8.67 10.07 14.91
C ALA A 62 -9.42 8.73 15.01
N TYR A 63 -9.03 7.74 14.21
CA TYR A 63 -9.56 6.40 14.29
C TYR A 63 -9.20 5.72 15.63
N ASN A 64 -7.94 5.79 16.04
CA ASN A 64 -7.48 5.22 17.31
C ASN A 64 -8.19 5.85 18.52
N ASP A 65 -8.38 7.17 18.51
CA ASP A 65 -9.11 7.90 19.57
C ASP A 65 -10.59 7.47 19.63
N ARG A 66 -11.22 7.24 18.47
CA ARG A 66 -12.59 6.70 18.39
C ARG A 66 -12.66 5.28 18.95
N ILE A 67 -11.71 4.42 18.60
CA ILE A 67 -11.67 3.04 19.12
C ILE A 67 -11.41 3.03 20.63
N ALA A 68 -10.53 3.90 21.15
CA ALA A 68 -10.26 4.00 22.57
C ALA A 68 -11.49 4.48 23.37
N ARG A 69 -12.29 5.38 22.78
CA ARG A 69 -13.52 5.89 23.40
C ARG A 69 -14.70 4.92 23.31
N ASP A 70 -14.92 4.36 22.12
CA ASP A 70 -16.18 3.69 21.76
C ASP A 70 -16.03 2.17 21.58
N GLY A 71 -14.80 1.66 21.65
CA GLY A 71 -14.47 0.28 21.34
C GLY A 71 -14.40 0.01 19.83
N CYS A 72 -13.95 -1.20 19.48
CA CYS A 72 -14.04 -1.71 18.13
C CYS A 72 -15.45 -2.21 17.81
N PHE A 73 -15.83 -2.18 16.54
CA PHE A 73 -17.10 -2.74 16.10
C PHE A 73 -17.17 -4.23 16.48
N GLY A 74 -18.26 -4.63 17.14
CA GLY A 74 -18.46 -6.00 17.61
C GLY A 74 -17.61 -6.38 18.83
N GLU A 75 -17.01 -5.42 19.53
CA GLU A 75 -16.33 -5.68 20.80
C GLU A 75 -17.33 -6.01 21.93
N GLU A 76 -18.52 -5.40 21.90
CA GLU A 76 -19.67 -5.69 22.78
C GLU A 76 -20.14 -7.15 22.76
N PHE A 77 -19.69 -7.89 21.76
CA PHE A 77 -20.05 -9.26 21.43
C PHE A 77 -18.95 -10.27 21.82
N ARG A 78 -17.81 -9.85 22.37
CA ARG A 78 -16.70 -10.79 22.71
C ARG A 78 -16.89 -11.59 24.00
N THR A 79 -17.93 -11.30 24.79
CA THR A 79 -18.16 -11.88 26.12
C THR A 79 -19.08 -13.11 26.16
N TRP A 80 -19.41 -13.73 25.02
CA TRP A 80 -20.22 -14.97 24.98
C TRP A 80 -19.38 -16.25 24.96
#